data_AF-A0A0F4YHP0-F1
#
_entry.id   AF-A0A0F4YHP0-F1
#
_cell.length_a   1.000
_cell.length_b   1.000
_cell.length_c   1.000
_cell.angle_alpha   90.00
_cell.angle_beta   90.00
_cell.angle_gamma   90.00
#
_symmetry.space_group_name_H-M   'P 1'
#
loop_
_entity.id
_entity.type
_entity.pdbx_description
1 polymer ?
#
loop_
_entity_poly.entity_id
_entity_poly.type
_entity_poly.pdbx_seq_one_letter_code
_entity_poly.pdbx_strand_id
1 'polypeptide(L)'
;SDLPNGPSGDVEMTDVSNDASLPDLDVFFKENFQITFDELALVRGHKRANMFFLMFPDEAHNEYLLLKLFLEKHLAVVLSNREGDMGWEKFAKTEIGAALFHNSFTNYQDLTSLTSLTSRNQISFWNVSLMKPVDFKGDQLNFQRLFPQGGTILLTEDFMVHEKDASVIILGWFRENVRSKIPRTWKLMLRPNVMNWLGEKFKEDCRYMLMHYIIADIASEGKLRNMPTRPHDLDSIYNPSLQHPIISLVNIPGYGSSSEEDFPEIPEGLTQEHRDADRLIKFFADWVILNVSQYRRFQVITSVAPLPQWQKLHHIDLCHGPQAFYKRMAIKPDTYREKYLSQASSSSSSSSTTRPEGADNKQPSSLQESPTDVI
;
A
#
# COMPACT_ATOMS: atom_id res chain seq x y z
N SER A 1 -19.04 64.07 75.73
CA SER A 1 -18.25 64.78 74.71
C SER A 1 -17.55 63.71 73.88
N ASP A 2 -18.26 62.95 73.05
CA ASP A 2 -18.94 63.31 71.79
C ASP A 2 -18.13 62.67 70.65
N LEU A 3 -18.73 61.64 70.04
CA LEU A 3 -18.34 61.10 68.74
C LEU A 3 -18.55 62.18 67.65
N PRO A 4 -17.96 62.00 66.45
CA PRO A 4 -18.77 61.31 65.46
C PRO A 4 -18.02 60.26 64.62
N ASN A 5 -18.75 59.17 64.38
CA ASN A 5 -18.54 58.15 63.36
C ASN A 5 -18.71 58.69 61.94
N GLY A 6 -17.98 58.10 61.00
CA GLY A 6 -18.39 57.87 59.61
C GLY A 6 -17.27 58.07 58.56
N PRO A 7 -17.34 57.43 57.38
CA PRO A 7 -18.10 56.26 56.98
C PRO A 7 -17.20 55.09 56.50
N SER A 8 -17.71 53.88 56.70
CA SER A 8 -17.26 52.65 56.03
C SER A 8 -17.48 52.79 54.53
N GLY A 9 -16.40 52.90 53.77
CA GLY A 9 -16.41 52.77 52.31
C GLY A 9 -16.10 51.32 51.95
N ASP A 10 -17.15 50.56 51.67
CA ASP A 10 -17.03 49.27 51.00
C ASP A 10 -16.41 49.53 49.62
N VAL A 11 -15.15 49.12 49.45
CA VAL A 11 -14.53 49.03 48.13
C VAL A 11 -15.14 47.80 47.46
N GLU A 12 -16.22 48.04 46.74
CA GLU A 12 -16.78 47.11 45.77
C GLU A 12 -15.69 46.88 44.71
N MET A 13 -14.90 45.82 44.89
CA MET A 13 -14.08 45.27 43.81
C MET A 13 -15.06 44.76 42.76
N THR A 14 -15.36 45.64 41.82
CA THR A 14 -15.93 45.27 40.54
C THR A 14 -14.91 44.35 39.89
N ASP A 15 -15.20 43.05 39.98
CA ASP A 15 -14.66 42.01 39.13
C ASP A 15 -14.88 42.48 37.69
N VAL A 16 -13.86 43.11 37.11
CA VAL A 16 -13.81 43.37 35.67
C VAL A 16 -13.42 42.04 35.04
N SER A 17 -14.38 41.14 35.02
CA SER A 17 -14.44 39.95 34.19
C SER A 17 -14.54 40.41 32.73
N ASN A 18 -13.46 40.96 32.20
CA ASN A 18 -13.27 41.11 30.76
C ASN A 18 -12.80 39.77 30.20
N ASP A 19 -13.61 38.73 30.42
CA ASP A 19 -13.51 37.51 29.64
C ASP A 19 -14.38 37.75 28.39
N ALA A 20 -13.79 38.43 27.41
CA ALA A 20 -14.35 38.48 26.07
C ALA A 20 -14.48 37.03 25.62
N SER A 21 -15.70 36.49 25.71
CA SER A 21 -16.03 35.09 25.48
C SER A 21 -15.32 34.59 24.23
N LEU A 22 -14.19 33.92 24.40
CA LEU A 22 -13.55 33.19 23.32
C LEU A 22 -14.64 32.26 22.76
N PRO A 23 -14.93 32.32 21.44
CA PRO A 23 -15.94 31.45 20.87
C PRO A 23 -15.59 30.02 21.25
N ASP A 24 -16.59 29.26 21.71
CA ASP A 24 -16.39 27.88 22.10
C ASP A 24 -15.79 27.12 20.90
N LEU A 25 -14.49 26.79 21.00
CA LEU A 25 -13.75 26.16 19.91
C LEU A 25 -14.38 24.83 19.48
N ASP A 26 -15.12 24.15 20.36
CA ASP A 26 -15.81 22.90 20.00
C ASP A 26 -17.00 23.17 19.07
N VAL A 27 -17.79 24.19 19.39
CA VAL A 27 -18.89 24.66 18.53
C VAL A 27 -18.33 25.19 17.21
N PHE A 28 -17.26 25.99 17.27
CA PHE A 28 -16.63 26.55 16.09
C PHE A 28 -16.13 25.47 15.12
N PHE A 29 -15.36 24.48 15.59
CA PHE A 29 -14.85 23.41 14.74
C PHE A 29 -15.96 22.52 14.19
N LYS A 30 -16.99 22.22 15.00
CA LYS A 30 -18.12 21.42 14.57
C LYS A 30 -18.95 22.12 13.49
N GLU A 31 -19.24 23.41 13.66
CA GLU A 31 -20.07 24.18 12.73
C GLU A 31 -19.32 24.54 11.44
N ASN A 32 -18.05 24.93 11.52
CA ASN A 32 -17.31 25.43 10.36
C ASN A 32 -16.58 24.32 9.59
N PHE A 33 -16.18 23.23 10.26
CA PHE A 33 -15.36 22.18 9.66
C PHE A 33 -15.95 20.77 9.78
N GLN A 34 -17.13 20.63 10.38
CA GLN A 34 -17.83 19.35 10.57
C GLN A 34 -16.96 18.29 11.26
N ILE A 35 -16.15 18.71 12.23
CA ILE A 35 -15.25 17.83 12.98
C ILE A 35 -15.35 18.11 14.48
N THR A 36 -15.24 17.06 15.28
CA THR A 36 -15.11 17.11 16.73
C THR A 36 -13.74 16.62 17.18
N PHE A 37 -13.35 16.94 18.42
CA PHE A 37 -12.10 16.41 18.97
C PHE A 37 -12.09 14.88 19.01
N ASP A 38 -13.22 14.26 19.39
CA ASP A 38 -13.33 12.80 19.46
C ASP A 38 -13.13 12.12 18.10
N GLU A 39 -13.66 12.71 17.03
CA GLU A 39 -13.45 12.20 15.67
C GLU A 39 -11.98 12.34 15.23
N LEU A 40 -11.37 13.49 15.50
CA LEU A 40 -9.97 13.76 15.16
C LEU A 40 -9.01 12.85 15.93
N ALA A 41 -9.31 12.63 17.21
CA ALA A 41 -8.59 11.76 18.13
C ALA A 41 -8.89 10.27 17.91
N LEU A 42 -9.88 9.92 17.07
CA LEU A 42 -10.27 8.53 16.88
C LEU A 42 -9.19 7.74 16.13
N VAL A 43 -8.70 6.73 16.84
CA VAL A 43 -7.77 5.73 16.35
C VAL A 43 -8.51 4.40 16.16
N ARG A 44 -7.97 3.52 15.31
CA ARG A 44 -8.54 2.17 15.12
C ARG A 44 -8.66 1.45 16.46
N GLY A 45 -9.76 0.70 16.61
CA GLY A 45 -10.06 -0.02 17.85
C GLY A 45 -10.66 0.86 18.95
N HIS A 46 -11.30 1.98 18.58
CA HIS A 46 -11.97 2.92 19.50
C HIS A 46 -11.07 3.48 20.61
N LYS A 47 -9.76 3.54 20.35
CA LYS A 47 -8.80 4.22 21.22
C LYS A 47 -8.76 5.71 20.87
N ARG A 48 -8.46 6.54 21.86
CA ARG A 48 -8.35 7.98 21.71
C ARG A 48 -6.89 8.39 21.72
N ALA A 49 -6.46 9.13 20.70
CA ALA A 49 -5.15 9.77 20.68
C ALA A 49 -5.13 10.91 21.71
N ASN A 50 -4.06 10.94 22.51
CA ASN A 50 -3.77 12.07 23.39
C ASN A 50 -2.49 12.81 23.00
N MET A 51 -1.77 12.31 21.99
CA MET A 51 -0.59 12.94 21.43
C MET A 51 -0.82 13.23 19.96
N PHE A 52 -0.57 14.48 19.59
CA PHE A 52 -0.78 15.01 18.25
C PHE A 52 0.53 15.55 17.70
N PHE A 53 0.76 15.35 16.40
CA PHE A 53 1.85 15.98 15.68
C PHE A 53 1.28 16.86 14.57
N LEU A 54 1.68 18.12 14.52
CA LEU A 54 1.25 19.10 13.52
C LEU A 54 2.41 19.40 12.55
N MET A 55 2.22 19.08 11.26
CA MET A 55 3.14 19.43 10.18
C MET A 55 2.54 20.55 9.33
N PHE A 56 2.92 21.79 9.62
CA PHE A 56 2.39 22.98 8.97
C PHE A 56 3.53 23.85 8.41
N PRO A 57 3.48 24.26 7.13
CA PRO A 57 4.45 25.18 6.56
C PRO A 57 4.24 26.58 7.14
N ASP A 58 5.26 27.44 7.17
CA ASP A 58 5.20 28.74 7.87
C ASP A 58 4.04 29.63 7.42
N GLU A 59 3.67 29.59 6.15
CA GLU A 59 2.58 30.36 5.55
C GLU A 59 1.21 30.04 6.16
N ALA A 60 1.02 28.82 6.68
CA ALA A 60 -0.23 28.37 7.31
C ALA A 60 -0.26 28.66 8.82
N HIS A 61 0.40 29.74 9.28
CA HIS A 61 0.59 30.02 10.71
C HIS A 61 -0.70 30.16 11.51
N ASN A 62 -1.70 30.84 10.95
CA ASN A 62 -2.97 31.04 11.63
C ASN A 62 -3.74 29.72 11.79
N GLU A 63 -3.69 28.84 10.79
CA GLU A 63 -4.31 27.51 10.88
C GLU A 63 -3.63 26.65 11.93
N TYR A 64 -2.28 26.68 11.96
CA TYR A 64 -1.49 26.00 12.97
C TYR A 64 -1.87 26.43 14.38
N LEU A 65 -1.94 27.74 14.66
CA LEU A 65 -2.29 28.26 15.99
C LEU A 65 -3.71 27.87 16.39
N LEU A 66 -4.68 28.02 15.49
CA LEU A 66 -6.08 27.69 15.76
C LEU A 66 -6.24 26.21 16.10
N LEU A 67 -5.60 25.33 15.33
CA LEU A 67 -5.64 23.89 15.56
C LEU A 67 -4.90 23.50 16.85
N LYS A 68 -3.75 24.13 17.14
CA LYS A 68 -3.02 23.93 18.38
C LYS A 68 -3.88 24.29 19.59
N LEU A 69 -4.50 25.47 19.60
CA LEU A 69 -5.39 25.92 20.68
C LEU A 69 -6.59 24.97 20.87
N PHE A 70 -7.18 24.51 19.77
CA PHE A 70 -8.25 23.51 19.82
C PHE A 70 -7.81 22.21 20.49
N LEU A 71 -6.64 21.69 20.13
CA LEU A 71 -6.10 20.46 20.72
C LEU A 71 -5.73 20.64 22.20
N GLU A 72 -5.10 21.77 22.56
CA GLU A 72 -4.68 22.07 23.94
C GLU A 72 -5.87 22.28 24.88
N LYS A 73 -7.00 22.81 24.38
CA LYS A 73 -8.27 22.88 25.13
C LYS A 73 -8.70 21.51 25.67
N HIS A 74 -8.40 20.44 24.94
CA HIS A 74 -8.70 19.05 25.30
C HIS A 74 -7.55 18.34 26.03
N LEU A 75 -6.57 19.09 26.56
CA LEU A 75 -5.40 18.58 27.28
C LEU A 75 -4.52 17.63 26.44
N ALA A 76 -4.55 17.77 25.12
CA ALA A 76 -3.73 16.97 24.23
C ALA A 76 -2.27 17.44 24.25
N VAL A 77 -1.34 16.49 24.17
CA VAL A 77 0.08 16.79 23.98
C VAL A 77 0.33 17.09 22.51
N VAL A 78 0.65 18.34 22.19
CA VAL A 78 0.90 18.78 20.81
C VAL A 78 2.40 18.90 20.55
N LEU A 79 2.88 18.17 19.55
CA LEU A 79 4.20 18.30 18.95
C LEU A 79 4.06 18.96 17.57
N SER A 80 5.10 19.62 17.07
CA SER A 80 5.06 20.20 15.73
C SER A 80 6.43 20.20 15.04
N ASN A 81 6.42 20.50 13.73
CA ASN A 81 7.64 20.78 12.96
C ASN A 81 8.22 22.19 13.23
N ARG A 82 7.54 23.01 14.02
CA ARG A 82 7.90 24.41 14.28
C ARG A 82 8.49 24.63 15.67
N GLU A 83 8.18 23.74 16.62
CA GLU A 83 8.54 23.90 18.02
C GLU A 83 9.54 22.83 18.45
N GLY A 84 10.79 23.29 18.61
CA GLY A 84 11.90 22.49 19.11
C GLY A 84 12.47 21.49 18.10
N ASP A 85 13.71 21.09 18.34
CA ASP A 85 14.35 20.08 17.52
C ASP A 85 13.71 18.70 17.80
N MET A 86 13.51 17.94 16.74
CA MET A 86 13.08 16.52 16.76
C MET A 86 11.62 16.24 17.14
N GLY A 87 10.68 17.14 16.83
CA GLY A 87 9.25 16.91 17.10
C GLY A 87 8.70 15.63 16.46
N TRP A 88 9.08 15.36 15.21
CA TRP A 88 8.66 14.16 14.48
C TRP A 88 9.25 12.88 15.07
N GLU A 89 10.55 12.88 15.41
CA GLU A 89 11.25 11.73 15.96
C GLU A 89 10.72 11.37 17.37
N LYS A 90 10.27 12.36 18.14
CA LYS A 90 9.54 12.14 19.39
C LYS A 90 8.19 11.48 19.12
N PHE A 91 7.41 12.01 18.18
CA PHE A 91 6.13 11.43 17.79
C PHE A 91 6.27 9.99 17.24
N ALA A 92 7.34 9.71 16.48
CA ALA A 92 7.58 8.41 15.88
C ALA A 92 7.74 7.27 16.91
N LYS A 93 8.09 7.62 18.15
CA LYS A 93 8.21 6.69 19.29
C LYS A 93 6.88 6.42 20.00
N THR A 94 5.84 7.17 19.67
CA THR A 94 4.53 7.06 20.32
C THR A 94 3.76 5.82 19.86
N GLU A 95 3.04 5.20 20.79
CA GLU A 95 2.20 4.03 20.51
C GLU A 95 0.82 4.41 19.96
N ILE A 96 0.21 5.45 20.52
CA ILE A 96 -1.13 5.95 20.17
C ILE A 96 -1.06 7.45 19.93
N GLY A 97 -1.43 7.91 18.73
CA GLY A 97 -1.35 9.32 18.39
C GLY A 97 -2.00 9.67 17.05
N ALA A 98 -2.06 10.95 16.75
CA ALA A 98 -2.59 11.50 15.51
C ALA A 98 -1.59 12.46 14.86
N ALA A 99 -1.23 12.25 13.59
CA ALA A 99 -0.43 13.18 12.82
C ALA A 99 -1.31 13.95 11.84
N LEU A 100 -1.25 15.27 11.86
CA LEU A 100 -2.03 16.18 11.04
C LEU A 100 -1.07 16.95 10.14
N PHE A 101 -1.18 16.70 8.84
CA PHE A 101 -0.40 17.38 7.81
C PHE A 101 -1.27 18.46 7.17
N HIS A 102 -0.71 19.66 7.03
CA HIS A 102 -1.35 20.68 6.22
C HIS A 102 -1.42 20.21 4.75
N ASN A 103 -2.47 20.59 4.03
CA ASN A 103 -2.72 20.11 2.66
C ASN A 103 -1.63 20.45 1.63
N SER A 104 -0.82 21.47 1.89
CA SER A 104 0.34 21.75 1.04
C SER A 104 1.53 20.82 1.26
N PHE A 105 1.51 19.99 2.31
CA PHE A 105 2.59 19.05 2.61
C PHE A 105 2.41 17.75 1.83
N THR A 106 3.29 17.50 0.86
CA THR A 106 3.29 16.29 0.02
C THR A 106 4.57 15.46 0.17
N ASN A 107 5.59 15.99 0.86
CA ASN A 107 6.92 15.38 0.99
C ASN A 107 6.95 14.26 2.05
N TYR A 108 6.02 13.30 1.97
CA TYR A 108 5.96 12.17 2.89
C TYR A 108 7.24 11.31 2.88
N GLN A 109 7.99 11.35 1.78
CA GLN A 109 9.29 10.69 1.65
C GLN A 109 10.34 11.20 2.64
N ASP A 110 10.22 12.45 3.12
CA ASP A 110 11.19 13.05 4.06
C ASP A 110 10.91 12.61 5.51
N LEU A 111 9.76 11.98 5.77
CA LEU A 111 9.35 11.54 7.09
C LEU A 111 9.95 10.18 7.44
N THR A 112 11.11 10.20 8.10
CA THR A 112 11.73 8.98 8.62
C THR A 112 10.74 8.20 9.51
N SER A 113 10.80 6.87 9.50
CA SER A 113 9.87 6.01 10.28
C SER A 113 8.38 6.06 9.90
N LEU A 114 7.98 6.77 8.83
CA LEU A 114 6.58 6.81 8.40
C LEU A 114 6.01 5.40 8.12
N THR A 115 6.74 4.55 7.41
CA THR A 115 6.36 3.13 7.17
C THR A 115 6.14 2.32 8.44
N SER A 116 6.94 2.57 9.47
CA SER A 116 6.76 1.96 10.80
C SER A 116 5.47 2.45 11.47
N LEU A 117 5.17 3.75 11.39
CA LEU A 117 3.95 4.32 11.96
C LEU A 117 2.68 3.86 11.22
N THR A 118 2.69 3.82 9.89
CA THR A 118 1.54 3.33 9.09
C THR A 118 1.29 1.84 9.30
N SER A 119 2.32 1.08 9.66
CA SER A 119 2.18 -0.33 10.05
C SER A 119 1.43 -0.52 11.37
N ARG A 120 1.56 0.41 12.32
CA ARG A 120 0.83 0.41 13.60
C ARG A 120 -0.61 0.84 13.36
N ASN A 121 -1.60 0.08 13.81
CA ASN A 121 -3.01 0.50 13.68
C ASN A 121 -3.37 1.71 14.57
N GLN A 122 -2.49 2.03 15.54
CA GLN A 122 -2.80 2.95 16.64
C GLN A 122 -2.40 4.40 16.34
N ILE A 123 -2.00 4.68 15.11
CA ILE A 123 -1.68 6.02 14.64
C ILE A 123 -2.71 6.45 13.59
N SER A 124 -3.37 7.57 13.81
CA SER A 124 -4.21 8.23 12.81
C SER A 124 -3.39 9.27 12.03
N PHE A 125 -3.74 9.46 10.77
CA PHE A 125 -3.12 10.47 9.92
C PHE A 125 -4.21 11.26 9.24
N TRP A 126 -4.02 12.57 9.15
CA TRP A 126 -4.99 13.49 8.62
C TRP A 126 -4.31 14.48 7.69
N ASN A 127 -5.01 14.81 6.62
CA ASN A 127 -4.77 15.97 5.80
C ASN A 127 -5.72 17.08 6.26
N VAL A 128 -5.19 18.29 6.47
CA VAL A 128 -5.91 19.40 7.09
C VAL A 128 -5.70 20.69 6.30
N SER A 129 -6.79 21.41 6.08
CA SER A 129 -6.75 22.79 5.58
C SER A 129 -8.02 23.50 6.04
N LEU A 130 -7.87 24.50 6.91
CA LEU A 130 -8.98 25.24 7.50
C LEU A 130 -9.43 26.40 6.60
N MET A 131 -8.52 27.03 5.86
CA MET A 131 -8.87 28.15 4.98
C MET A 131 -9.38 27.71 3.61
N LYS A 132 -8.83 26.61 3.05
CA LYS A 132 -9.19 26.11 1.72
C LYS A 132 -9.51 24.63 1.79
N PRO A 133 -10.79 24.24 1.80
CA PRO A 133 -11.16 22.83 1.81
C PRO A 133 -10.45 22.05 0.71
N VAL A 134 -10.05 20.83 1.04
CA VAL A 134 -9.41 19.89 0.11
C VAL A 134 -10.50 19.31 -0.80
N ASP A 135 -10.33 19.39 -2.11
CA ASP A 135 -11.19 18.67 -3.05
C ASP A 135 -10.84 17.19 -3.02
N PHE A 136 -11.79 16.37 -2.60
CA PHE A 136 -11.70 14.94 -2.65
C PHE A 136 -12.94 14.34 -3.30
N LYS A 137 -12.77 13.90 -4.56
CA LYS A 137 -13.83 13.25 -5.34
C LYS A 137 -15.10 14.10 -5.48
N GLY A 138 -14.95 15.42 -5.53
CA GLY A 138 -16.05 16.38 -5.64
C GLY A 138 -16.59 16.87 -4.30
N ASP A 139 -16.12 16.32 -3.18
CA ASP A 139 -16.44 16.82 -1.84
C ASP A 139 -15.33 17.75 -1.34
N GLN A 140 -15.72 18.88 -0.76
CA GLN A 140 -14.81 19.84 -0.13
C GLN A 140 -14.69 19.56 1.36
N LEU A 141 -13.53 19.07 1.80
CA LEU A 141 -13.30 18.65 3.18
C LEU A 141 -12.13 19.42 3.81
N ASN A 142 -12.35 20.00 4.99
CA ASN A 142 -11.26 20.61 5.77
C ASN A 142 -10.37 19.54 6.44
N PHE A 143 -10.92 18.36 6.70
CA PHE A 143 -10.24 17.23 7.32
C PHE A 143 -10.46 15.96 6.48
N GLN A 144 -9.37 15.36 6.03
CA GLN A 144 -9.40 14.13 5.25
C GLN A 144 -8.49 13.09 5.89
N ARG A 145 -8.99 11.86 6.04
CA ARG A 145 -8.19 10.77 6.59
C ARG A 145 -7.09 10.36 5.59
N LEU A 146 -5.87 10.25 6.10
CA LEU A 146 -4.74 9.66 5.39
C LEU A 146 -4.42 8.28 5.95
N PHE A 147 -3.86 7.44 5.09
CA PHE A 147 -3.48 6.06 5.36
C PHE A 147 -4.59 5.25 6.07
N PRO A 148 -5.85 5.27 5.57
CA PRO A 148 -7.00 4.81 6.35
C PRO A 148 -6.98 3.30 6.59
N GLN A 149 -6.76 2.50 5.53
CA GLN A 149 -6.80 1.05 5.60
C GLN A 149 -6.12 0.33 4.45
N GLY A 150 -5.92 -0.98 4.61
CA GLY A 150 -5.44 -1.85 3.55
C GLY A 150 -4.01 -1.55 3.08
N GLY A 151 -3.72 -1.79 1.81
CA GLY A 151 -2.39 -1.53 1.26
C GLY A 151 -2.23 -1.83 -0.22
N THR A 152 -1.12 -1.39 -0.80
CA THR A 152 -0.72 -1.71 -2.16
C THR A 152 0.66 -2.36 -2.16
N ILE A 153 0.80 -3.44 -2.93
CA ILE A 153 2.05 -4.15 -3.11
C ILE A 153 2.49 -3.95 -4.55
N LEU A 154 3.74 -3.56 -4.79
CA LEU A 154 4.40 -3.64 -6.08
C LEU A 154 5.22 -4.93 -6.14
N LEU A 155 4.93 -5.79 -7.10
CA LEU A 155 5.76 -6.94 -7.46
C LEU A 155 6.53 -6.60 -8.73
N THR A 156 7.85 -6.41 -8.62
CA THR A 156 8.67 -5.95 -9.75
C THR A 156 8.91 -7.07 -10.77
N GLU A 157 9.28 -6.69 -12.00
CA GLU A 157 9.58 -7.65 -13.07
C GLU A 157 10.76 -8.56 -12.71
N ASP A 158 11.85 -7.99 -12.19
CA ASP A 158 13.04 -8.74 -11.78
C ASP A 158 12.69 -9.82 -10.75
N PHE A 159 11.80 -9.51 -9.81
CA PHE A 159 11.34 -10.48 -8.83
C PHE A 159 10.53 -11.61 -9.48
N MET A 160 9.64 -11.28 -10.43
CA MET A 160 8.88 -12.29 -11.17
C MET A 160 9.78 -13.20 -12.02
N VAL A 161 10.90 -12.68 -12.51
CA VAL A 161 11.86 -13.43 -13.33
C VAL A 161 12.75 -14.33 -12.49
N HIS A 162 13.36 -13.81 -11.42
CA HIS A 162 14.33 -14.53 -10.59
C HIS A 162 13.66 -15.43 -9.54
N GLU A 163 12.54 -14.99 -8.98
CA GLU A 163 11.85 -15.63 -7.85
C GLU A 163 10.47 -16.17 -8.29
N LYS A 164 10.44 -16.98 -9.35
CA LYS A 164 9.20 -17.48 -9.98
C LYS A 164 8.28 -18.23 -9.02
N ASP A 165 8.83 -19.18 -8.25
CA ASP A 165 8.08 -19.93 -7.24
C ASP A 165 7.46 -18.98 -6.21
N ALA A 166 8.25 -18.02 -5.74
CA ALA A 166 7.80 -17.08 -4.74
C ALA A 166 6.72 -16.14 -5.28
N SER A 167 6.85 -15.72 -6.54
CA SER A 167 5.85 -14.90 -7.23
C SER A 167 4.51 -15.62 -7.34
N VAL A 168 4.51 -16.92 -7.71
CA VAL A 168 3.29 -17.75 -7.69
C VAL A 168 2.70 -17.84 -6.29
N ILE A 169 3.53 -18.07 -5.27
CA ILE A 169 3.10 -18.13 -3.86
C ILE A 169 2.44 -16.81 -3.42
N ILE A 170 3.07 -15.67 -3.73
CA ILE A 170 2.58 -14.35 -3.36
C ILE A 170 1.26 -14.04 -4.08
N LEU A 171 1.16 -14.37 -5.37
CA LEU A 171 -0.08 -14.22 -6.13
C LEU A 171 -1.20 -15.11 -5.57
N GLY A 172 -0.89 -16.36 -5.23
CA GLY A 172 -1.82 -17.31 -4.62
C GLY A 172 -2.33 -16.83 -3.26
N TRP A 173 -1.43 -16.34 -2.40
CA TRP A 173 -1.77 -15.71 -1.13
C TRP A 173 -2.62 -14.45 -1.33
N PHE A 174 -2.22 -13.58 -2.26
CA PHE A 174 -2.93 -12.33 -2.53
C PHE A 174 -4.37 -12.59 -2.98
N ARG A 175 -4.58 -13.59 -3.86
CA ARG A 175 -5.91 -14.04 -4.32
C ARG A 175 -6.86 -14.38 -3.17
N GLU A 176 -6.37 -15.06 -2.14
CA GLU A 176 -7.18 -15.39 -0.96
C GLU A 176 -7.36 -14.18 -0.03
N ASN A 177 -6.30 -13.38 0.12
CA ASN A 177 -6.29 -12.21 0.97
C ASN A 177 -7.26 -11.11 0.49
N VAL A 178 -7.37 -10.85 -0.81
CA VAL A 178 -8.32 -9.86 -1.35
C VAL A 178 -9.77 -10.30 -1.25
N ARG A 179 -10.03 -11.62 -1.23
CA ARG A 179 -11.38 -12.18 -1.08
C ARG A 179 -11.87 -12.19 0.37
N SER A 180 -10.96 -12.29 1.33
CA SER A 180 -11.29 -12.41 2.76
C SER A 180 -11.34 -11.06 3.50
N LYS A 181 -10.78 -10.00 2.92
CA LYS A 181 -10.74 -8.66 3.51
C LYS A 181 -11.84 -7.76 2.96
N ILE A 182 -12.01 -6.60 3.59
CA ILE A 182 -12.88 -5.52 3.10
C ILE A 182 -12.54 -5.28 1.63
N PRO A 183 -13.51 -5.46 0.70
CA PRO A 183 -13.26 -5.29 -0.73
C PRO A 183 -12.58 -3.96 -1.02
N ARG A 184 -11.74 -3.93 -2.06
CA ARG A 184 -11.09 -2.71 -2.60
C ARG A 184 -10.07 -2.03 -1.67
N THR A 185 -9.72 -2.65 -0.55
CA THR A 185 -8.69 -2.12 0.37
C THR A 185 -7.29 -2.59 0.04
N TRP A 186 -7.13 -3.62 -0.80
CA TRP A 186 -5.82 -4.14 -1.20
C TRP A 186 -5.66 -4.11 -2.71
N LYS A 187 -4.49 -3.68 -3.16
CA LYS A 187 -4.10 -3.68 -4.57
C LYS A 187 -2.73 -4.33 -4.77
N LEU A 188 -2.54 -4.93 -5.93
CA LEU A 188 -1.28 -5.46 -6.41
C LEU A 188 -0.94 -4.76 -7.72
N MET A 189 0.11 -3.94 -7.69
CA MET A 189 0.70 -3.34 -8.87
C MET A 189 1.76 -4.28 -9.44
N LEU A 190 1.75 -4.40 -10.75
CA LEU A 190 2.67 -5.22 -11.53
C LEU A 190 3.35 -4.35 -12.59
N ARG A 191 4.35 -4.92 -13.27
CA ARG A 191 4.98 -4.30 -14.44
C ARG A 191 3.93 -3.85 -15.48
N PRO A 192 4.26 -2.88 -16.34
CA PRO A 192 3.41 -2.53 -17.46
C PRO A 192 3.10 -3.72 -18.37
N ASN A 193 1.89 -3.75 -18.91
CA ASN A 193 1.44 -4.73 -19.90
C ASN A 193 1.68 -6.19 -19.45
N VAL A 194 1.44 -6.49 -18.17
CA VAL A 194 1.82 -7.78 -17.55
C VAL A 194 1.19 -9.00 -18.23
N MET A 195 -0.05 -8.88 -18.71
CA MET A 195 -0.78 -10.01 -19.32
C MET A 195 -0.12 -10.45 -20.63
N ASN A 196 0.23 -9.50 -21.51
CA ASN A 196 0.91 -9.82 -22.77
C ASN A 196 2.32 -10.36 -22.51
N TRP A 197 3.06 -9.76 -21.58
CA TRP A 197 4.40 -10.23 -21.23
C TRP A 197 4.41 -11.66 -20.66
N LEU A 198 3.50 -11.98 -19.75
CA LEU A 198 3.34 -13.37 -19.28
C LEU A 198 2.92 -14.31 -20.42
N GLY A 199 2.10 -13.80 -21.35
CA GLY A 199 1.71 -14.48 -22.60
C GLY A 199 2.89 -14.77 -23.53
N GLU A 200 3.94 -13.96 -23.53
CA GLU A 200 5.17 -14.25 -24.29
C GLU A 200 6.07 -15.22 -23.53
N LYS A 201 6.13 -15.06 -22.21
CA LYS A 201 7.03 -15.79 -21.30
C LYS A 201 6.61 -17.23 -21.00
N PHE A 202 5.34 -17.61 -21.14
CA PHE A 202 4.91 -18.98 -20.79
C PHE A 202 5.62 -20.09 -21.58
N LYS A 203 6.20 -19.78 -22.74
CA LYS A 203 7.00 -20.72 -23.53
C LYS A 203 8.32 -21.08 -22.85
N GLU A 204 8.82 -20.21 -21.97
CA GLU A 204 10.08 -20.40 -21.23
C GLU A 204 9.85 -21.21 -19.96
N ASP A 205 8.74 -20.98 -19.26
CA ASP A 205 8.44 -21.60 -17.97
C ASP A 205 6.93 -21.64 -17.68
N CYS A 206 6.41 -22.81 -17.28
CA CYS A 206 4.99 -23.00 -16.99
C CYS A 206 4.50 -22.15 -15.81
N ARG A 207 5.39 -21.70 -14.92
CA ARG A 207 5.05 -20.80 -13.81
C ARG A 207 4.51 -19.46 -14.31
N TYR A 208 4.94 -18.96 -15.45
CA TYR A 208 4.39 -17.72 -16.02
C TYR A 208 2.93 -17.89 -16.47
N MET A 209 2.57 -19.06 -17.02
CA MET A 209 1.16 -19.38 -17.32
C MET A 209 0.31 -19.38 -16.04
N LEU A 210 0.87 -19.92 -14.95
CA LEU A 210 0.19 -19.94 -13.66
C LEU A 210 0.03 -18.52 -13.07
N MET A 211 1.06 -17.68 -13.16
CA MET A 211 0.96 -16.26 -12.78
C MET A 211 -0.14 -15.57 -13.61
N HIS A 212 -0.15 -15.77 -14.93
CA HIS A 212 -1.14 -15.20 -15.83
C HIS A 212 -2.56 -15.60 -15.43
N TYR A 213 -2.78 -16.88 -15.18
CA TYR A 213 -4.07 -17.40 -14.72
C TYR A 213 -4.50 -16.78 -13.39
N ILE A 214 -3.61 -16.75 -12.39
CA ILE A 214 -3.94 -16.20 -11.07
C ILE A 214 -4.26 -14.70 -11.17
N ILE A 215 -3.47 -13.92 -11.92
CA ILE A 215 -3.70 -12.49 -12.13
C ILE A 215 -5.05 -12.25 -12.79
N ALA A 216 -5.37 -12.99 -13.85
CA ALA A 216 -6.64 -12.85 -14.55
C ALA A 216 -7.85 -13.23 -13.67
N ASP A 217 -7.72 -14.27 -12.84
CA ASP A 217 -8.76 -14.66 -11.88
C ASP A 217 -8.97 -13.61 -10.79
N ILE A 218 -7.88 -13.00 -10.28
CA ILE A 218 -7.97 -11.89 -9.32
C ILE A 218 -8.67 -10.69 -9.95
N ALA A 219 -8.25 -10.29 -11.15
CA ALA A 219 -8.80 -9.14 -11.85
C ALA A 219 -10.28 -9.32 -12.19
N SER A 220 -10.68 -10.53 -12.59
CA SER A 220 -12.06 -10.84 -12.96
C SER A 220 -13.01 -10.96 -11.76
N GLU A 221 -12.49 -11.03 -10.53
CA GLU A 221 -13.27 -11.27 -9.31
C GLU A 221 -14.19 -12.51 -9.43
N GLY A 222 -13.74 -13.53 -10.18
CA GLY A 222 -14.52 -14.74 -10.45
C GLY A 222 -15.64 -14.58 -11.49
N LYS A 223 -15.71 -13.46 -12.22
CA LYS A 223 -16.69 -13.20 -13.27
C LYS A 223 -16.01 -13.23 -14.63
N LEU A 224 -16.32 -14.23 -15.47
CA LEU A 224 -15.72 -14.40 -16.80
C LEU A 224 -15.80 -13.14 -17.69
N ARG A 225 -16.88 -12.37 -17.59
CA ARG A 225 -17.07 -11.10 -18.34
C ARG A 225 -16.09 -9.99 -17.95
N ASN A 226 -15.44 -10.11 -16.80
CA ASN A 226 -14.45 -9.15 -16.28
C ASN A 226 -13.01 -9.62 -16.53
N MET A 227 -12.80 -10.67 -17.32
CA MET A 227 -11.45 -11.14 -17.63
C MET A 227 -10.68 -10.05 -18.39
N PRO A 228 -9.45 -9.72 -17.98
CA PRO A 228 -8.64 -8.75 -18.71
C PRO A 228 -8.22 -9.35 -20.04
N THR A 229 -8.70 -8.78 -21.13
CA THR A 229 -8.39 -9.19 -22.51
C THR A 229 -7.48 -8.20 -23.22
N ARG A 230 -7.46 -6.94 -22.77
CA ARG A 230 -6.65 -5.86 -23.31
C ARG A 230 -5.79 -5.25 -22.21
N PRO A 231 -4.62 -4.65 -22.56
CA PRO A 231 -3.76 -3.99 -21.58
C PRO A 231 -4.48 -2.92 -20.75
N HIS A 232 -5.39 -2.17 -21.38
CA HIS A 232 -6.17 -1.12 -20.72
C HIS A 232 -7.15 -1.64 -19.65
N ASP A 233 -7.48 -2.94 -19.64
CA ASP A 233 -8.42 -3.51 -18.68
C ASP A 233 -7.85 -3.56 -17.24
N LEU A 234 -6.52 -3.41 -17.10
CA LEU A 234 -5.81 -3.35 -15.81
C LEU A 234 -5.20 -1.96 -15.55
N ASP A 235 -5.39 -1.00 -16.45
CA ASP A 235 -4.81 0.34 -16.36
C ASP A 235 -5.77 1.28 -15.64
N SER A 236 -5.61 1.38 -14.31
CA SER A 236 -6.43 2.26 -13.49
C SER A 236 -6.17 3.75 -13.70
N ILE A 237 -5.11 4.14 -14.42
CA ILE A 237 -4.85 5.55 -14.76
C ILE A 237 -5.65 5.92 -16.01
N TYR A 238 -5.63 5.04 -17.01
CA TYR A 238 -6.44 5.21 -18.22
C TYR A 238 -7.94 5.13 -17.91
N ASN A 239 -8.33 4.23 -17.00
CA ASN A 239 -9.72 4.11 -16.57
C ASN A 239 -9.82 4.15 -15.03
N PRO A 240 -9.99 5.36 -14.44
CA PRO A 240 -10.12 5.54 -13.00
C PRO A 240 -11.36 4.85 -12.38
N SER A 241 -12.35 4.47 -13.21
CA SER A 241 -13.51 3.72 -12.74
C SER A 241 -13.20 2.24 -12.45
N LEU A 242 -12.04 1.74 -12.92
CA LEU A 242 -11.57 0.38 -12.62
C LEU A 242 -11.22 0.26 -11.15
N GLN A 243 -11.98 -0.58 -10.45
CA GLN A 243 -11.76 -0.88 -9.04
C GLN A 243 -11.08 -2.25 -8.84
N HIS A 244 -10.38 -2.73 -9.87
CA HIS A 244 -9.72 -4.02 -9.82
C HIS A 244 -8.65 -4.07 -8.71
N PRO A 245 -8.47 -5.24 -8.06
CA PRO A 245 -7.36 -5.46 -7.14
C PRO A 245 -5.99 -5.50 -7.82
N ILE A 246 -5.95 -5.59 -9.15
CA ILE A 246 -4.71 -5.59 -9.96
C ILE A 246 -4.56 -4.24 -10.65
N ILE A 247 -3.34 -3.69 -10.63
CA ILE A 247 -2.93 -2.54 -11.44
C ILE A 247 -1.77 -2.99 -12.34
N SER A 248 -1.94 -2.83 -13.64
CA SER A 248 -0.88 -2.99 -14.64
C SER A 248 -1.11 -1.96 -15.73
N LEU A 249 -0.27 -0.94 -15.77
CA LEU A 249 -0.40 0.13 -16.77
C LEU A 249 -0.11 -0.37 -18.17
N VAL A 250 -0.65 0.29 -19.19
CA VAL A 250 -0.32 -0.04 -20.57
C VAL A 250 1.14 0.27 -20.86
N ASN A 251 1.63 1.40 -20.36
CA ASN A 251 3.00 1.85 -20.54
C ASN A 251 3.45 2.73 -19.38
N ILE A 252 4.73 2.67 -19.04
CA ILE A 252 5.42 3.66 -18.21
C ILE A 252 6.53 4.26 -19.09
N PRO A 253 6.59 5.59 -19.30
CA PRO A 253 7.59 6.20 -20.16
C PRO A 253 9.02 5.78 -19.76
N GLY A 254 9.79 5.27 -20.73
CA GLY A 254 11.16 4.80 -20.55
C GLY A 254 11.30 3.36 -19.99
N TYR A 255 10.23 2.73 -19.51
CA TYR A 255 10.31 1.36 -18.99
C TYR A 255 10.65 0.35 -20.10
N GLY A 256 11.66 -0.49 -19.89
CA GLY A 256 12.14 -1.49 -20.86
C GLY A 256 13.08 -0.94 -21.95
N SER A 257 13.33 0.38 -21.97
CA SER A 257 14.16 1.02 -23.00
C SER A 257 15.10 2.11 -22.46
N SER A 258 15.16 2.31 -21.14
CA SER A 258 15.99 3.36 -20.54
C SER A 258 17.49 3.07 -20.70
N SER A 259 18.21 4.01 -21.28
CA SER A 259 19.68 4.05 -21.36
C SER A 259 20.28 4.82 -20.17
N GLU A 260 21.61 4.78 -20.01
CA GLU A 260 22.31 5.57 -18.98
C GLU A 260 22.23 7.07 -19.26
N GLU A 261 22.19 7.44 -20.54
CA GLU A 261 22.13 8.84 -20.99
C GLU A 261 20.80 9.50 -20.64
N ASP A 262 19.72 8.71 -20.51
CA ASP A 262 18.38 9.22 -20.24
C ASP A 262 18.23 9.77 -18.81
N PHE A 263 19.04 9.30 -17.85
CA PHE A 263 18.87 9.60 -16.42
C PHE A 263 20.21 9.76 -15.69
N PRO A 264 20.83 10.95 -15.71
CA PRO A 264 22.14 11.20 -15.11
C PRO A 264 22.17 11.08 -13.57
N GLU A 265 21.00 11.02 -12.92
CA GLU A 265 20.86 10.84 -11.48
C GLU A 265 21.00 9.38 -11.04
N ILE A 266 20.95 8.43 -11.97
CA ILE A 266 21.09 7.00 -11.72
C ILE A 266 22.58 6.62 -11.76
N PRO A 267 23.08 5.77 -10.86
CA PRO A 267 24.46 5.28 -10.94
C PRO A 267 24.81 4.70 -12.32
N GLU A 268 25.99 5.03 -12.83
CA GLU A 268 26.52 4.44 -14.07
C GLU A 268 26.79 2.93 -13.91
N GLY A 269 26.70 2.18 -15.01
CA GLY A 269 27.02 0.75 -15.04
C GLY A 269 25.90 -0.18 -14.56
N LEU A 270 24.67 0.33 -14.39
CA LEU A 270 23.52 -0.50 -14.03
C LEU A 270 23.06 -1.36 -15.20
N THR A 271 22.65 -2.60 -14.90
CA THR A 271 22.00 -3.47 -15.89
C THR A 271 20.62 -2.92 -16.27
N GLN A 272 20.10 -3.30 -17.44
CA GLN A 272 18.75 -2.92 -17.87
C GLN A 272 17.68 -3.28 -16.82
N GLU A 273 17.84 -4.44 -16.19
CA GLU A 273 16.97 -4.90 -15.12
C GLU A 273 16.93 -3.95 -13.91
N HIS A 274 18.09 -3.41 -13.49
CA HIS A 274 18.12 -2.43 -12.40
C HIS A 274 17.45 -1.11 -12.82
N ARG A 275 17.58 -0.69 -14.08
CA ARG A 275 16.95 0.53 -14.60
C ARG A 275 15.44 0.38 -14.68
N ASP A 276 14.95 -0.77 -15.14
CA ASP A 276 13.52 -1.07 -15.20
C ASP A 276 12.92 -1.14 -13.78
N ALA A 277 13.61 -1.79 -12.84
CA ALA A 277 13.22 -1.80 -11.43
C ALA A 277 13.18 -0.38 -10.83
N ASP A 278 14.22 0.44 -11.04
CA ASP A 278 14.26 1.84 -10.56
C ASP A 278 13.08 2.64 -11.11
N ARG A 279 12.80 2.51 -12.41
CA ARG A 279 11.72 3.24 -13.06
C ARG A 279 10.36 2.85 -12.49
N LEU A 280 10.12 1.56 -12.30
CA LEU A 280 8.87 1.04 -11.76
C LEU A 280 8.69 1.43 -10.28
N ILE A 281 9.75 1.39 -9.48
CA ILE A 281 9.73 1.76 -8.06
C ILE A 281 9.51 3.26 -7.89
N LYS A 282 10.19 4.11 -8.67
CA LYS A 282 9.96 5.57 -8.65
C LYS A 282 8.53 5.91 -9.05
N PHE A 283 8.07 5.33 -10.15
CA PHE A 283 6.68 5.48 -10.58
C PHE A 283 5.70 5.10 -9.46
N PHE A 284 5.93 3.96 -8.81
CA PHE A 284 5.11 3.52 -7.70
C PHE A 284 5.19 4.49 -6.51
N ALA A 285 6.37 4.99 -6.15
CA ALA A 285 6.55 5.95 -5.07
C ALA A 285 5.75 7.23 -5.29
N ASP A 286 5.71 7.75 -6.52
CA ASP A 286 4.89 8.90 -6.90
C ASP A 286 3.40 8.56 -6.86
N TRP A 287 3.01 7.40 -7.40
CA TRP A 287 1.64 6.91 -7.36
C TRP A 287 1.13 6.78 -5.91
N VAL A 288 1.99 6.34 -4.98
CA VAL A 288 1.66 6.23 -3.56
C VAL A 288 1.25 7.58 -2.98
N ILE A 289 2.00 8.64 -3.25
CA ILE A 289 1.72 10.00 -2.76
C ILE A 289 0.31 10.45 -3.19
N LEU A 290 -0.11 10.11 -4.42
CA LEU A 290 -1.44 10.41 -4.93
C LEU A 290 -2.56 9.55 -4.32
N ASN A 291 -2.21 8.44 -3.67
CA ASN A 291 -3.16 7.44 -3.18
C ASN A 291 -3.10 7.21 -1.65
N VAL A 292 -2.40 8.07 -0.90
CA VAL A 292 -2.30 8.00 0.57
C VAL A 292 -3.66 8.13 1.27
N SER A 293 -4.64 8.79 0.66
CA SER A 293 -6.01 8.91 1.18
C SER A 293 -6.83 7.62 1.02
N GLN A 294 -6.35 6.66 0.23
CA GLN A 294 -7.07 5.41 -0.07
C GLN A 294 -6.46 4.20 0.65
N TYR A 295 -5.12 4.13 0.75
CA TYR A 295 -4.43 2.95 1.27
C TYR A 295 -3.49 3.28 2.42
N ARG A 296 -3.31 2.32 3.33
CA ARG A 296 -2.48 2.51 4.54
C ARG A 296 -1.04 2.08 4.36
N ARG A 297 -0.78 0.95 3.70
CA ARG A 297 0.55 0.34 3.60
C ARG A 297 0.99 0.26 2.15
N PHE A 298 2.26 0.54 1.88
CA PHE A 298 2.82 0.50 0.55
C PHE A 298 4.11 -0.30 0.57
N GLN A 299 4.14 -1.39 -0.19
CA GLN A 299 5.23 -2.35 -0.16
C GLN A 299 5.77 -2.59 -1.55
N VAL A 300 7.08 -2.75 -1.66
CA VAL A 300 7.77 -3.10 -2.90
C VAL A 300 8.53 -4.40 -2.65
N ILE A 301 8.45 -5.33 -3.59
CA ILE A 301 9.21 -6.58 -3.54
C ILE A 301 10.08 -6.64 -4.78
N THR A 302 11.39 -6.81 -4.59
CA THR A 302 12.40 -6.85 -5.65
C THR A 302 13.49 -7.87 -5.33
N SER A 303 14.11 -8.43 -6.37
CA SER A 303 15.27 -9.32 -6.31
C SER A 303 16.59 -8.60 -6.62
N VAL A 304 16.56 -7.47 -7.34
CA VAL A 304 17.76 -6.65 -7.54
C VAL A 304 18.21 -5.96 -6.26
N ALA A 305 19.50 -5.65 -6.18
CA ALA A 305 20.08 -5.00 -5.02
C ALA A 305 19.47 -3.60 -4.83
N PRO A 306 19.02 -3.24 -3.61
CA PRO A 306 18.46 -1.92 -3.35
C PRO A 306 19.41 -0.76 -3.69
N LEU A 307 18.95 0.18 -4.52
CA LEU A 307 19.71 1.40 -4.82
C LEU A 307 19.67 2.39 -3.63
N PRO A 308 20.72 3.21 -3.43
CA PRO A 308 20.76 4.21 -2.36
C PRO A 308 19.57 5.18 -2.38
N GLN A 309 19.08 5.57 -3.56
CA GLN A 309 17.91 6.44 -3.66
C GLN A 309 16.63 5.81 -3.10
N TRP A 310 16.48 4.48 -3.16
CA TRP A 310 15.27 3.81 -2.68
C TRP A 310 15.19 3.84 -1.15
N GLN A 311 16.33 3.94 -0.46
CA GLN A 311 16.38 4.04 1.01
C GLN A 311 15.80 5.37 1.52
N LYS A 312 15.77 6.40 0.67
CA LYS A 312 15.19 7.71 0.97
C LYS A 312 13.65 7.73 0.81
N LEU A 313 13.05 6.69 0.26
CA LEU A 313 11.62 6.61 0.04
C LEU A 313 10.91 6.12 1.31
N HIS A 314 10.84 6.97 2.35
CA HIS A 314 10.34 6.56 3.67
C HIS A 314 8.84 6.27 3.75
N HIS A 315 8.08 6.57 2.68
CA HIS A 315 6.65 6.26 2.55
C HIS A 315 6.36 4.89 1.92
N ILE A 316 7.39 4.20 1.40
CA ILE A 316 7.27 2.82 0.90
C ILE A 316 8.16 1.87 1.68
N ASP A 317 7.73 0.62 1.78
CA ASP A 317 8.44 -0.43 2.50
C ASP A 317 9.06 -1.43 1.51
N LEU A 318 10.37 -1.35 1.33
CA LEU A 318 11.12 -2.18 0.40
C LEU A 318 11.48 -3.54 1.01
N CYS A 319 11.11 -4.62 0.31
CA CYS A 319 11.45 -6.00 0.63
C CYS A 319 12.43 -6.53 -0.43
N HIS A 320 13.68 -6.78 -0.04
CA HIS A 320 14.62 -7.50 -0.90
C HIS A 320 14.44 -9.01 -0.70
N GLY A 321 14.04 -9.70 -1.76
CA GLY A 321 13.77 -11.13 -1.78
C GLY A 321 12.46 -11.55 -1.07
N PRO A 322 12.09 -12.84 -1.20
CA PRO A 322 10.78 -13.34 -0.76
C PRO A 322 10.64 -13.46 0.76
N GLN A 323 11.73 -13.79 1.47
CA GLN A 323 11.68 -14.11 2.89
C GLN A 323 11.27 -12.91 3.76
N ALA A 324 11.77 -11.72 3.43
CA ALA A 324 11.40 -10.49 4.11
C ALA A 324 9.89 -10.23 4.00
N PHE A 325 9.34 -10.45 2.80
CA PHE A 325 7.92 -10.27 2.53
C PHE A 325 7.05 -11.32 3.23
N TYR A 326 7.43 -12.60 3.19
CA TYR A 326 6.70 -13.68 3.87
C TYR A 326 6.56 -13.43 5.37
N LYS A 327 7.67 -13.06 6.02
CA LYS A 327 7.66 -12.74 7.46
C LYS A 327 6.73 -11.56 7.74
N ARG A 328 6.81 -10.51 6.93
CA ARG A 328 6.05 -9.27 7.14
C ARG A 328 4.55 -9.46 6.95
N MET A 329 4.16 -10.30 5.98
CA MET A 329 2.77 -10.57 5.65
C MET A 329 2.22 -11.82 6.33
N ALA A 330 3.02 -12.48 7.19
CA ALA A 330 2.71 -13.74 7.85
C ALA A 330 2.25 -14.83 6.86
N ILE A 331 2.91 -14.91 5.70
CA ILE A 331 2.63 -15.89 4.65
C ILE A 331 3.28 -17.21 5.04
N LYS A 332 2.52 -18.31 4.96
CA LYS A 332 3.02 -19.68 5.09
C LYS A 332 3.32 -20.22 3.69
N PRO A 333 4.57 -20.16 3.20
CA PRO A 333 4.86 -20.47 1.80
C PRO A 333 4.53 -21.91 1.41
N ASP A 334 4.71 -22.87 2.34
CA ASP A 334 4.46 -24.29 2.09
C ASP A 334 3.01 -24.57 1.69
N THR A 335 2.05 -23.90 2.33
CA THR A 335 0.61 -24.02 2.01
C THR A 335 0.33 -23.67 0.55
N TYR A 336 0.98 -22.64 0.02
CA TYR A 336 0.78 -22.19 -1.36
C TYR A 336 1.62 -22.97 -2.36
N ARG A 337 2.82 -23.40 -1.96
CA ARG A 337 3.67 -24.29 -2.75
C ARG A 337 2.95 -25.60 -3.04
N GLU A 338 2.37 -26.23 -2.03
CA GLU A 338 1.57 -27.45 -2.20
C GLU A 338 0.36 -27.21 -3.11
N LYS A 339 -0.36 -26.10 -2.93
CA LYS A 339 -1.57 -25.80 -3.70
C LYS A 339 -1.31 -25.52 -5.18
N TYR A 340 -0.21 -24.85 -5.51
CA TYR A 340 0.01 -24.28 -6.85
C TYR A 340 1.16 -24.92 -7.61
N LEU A 341 2.17 -25.47 -6.93
CA LEU A 341 3.40 -25.96 -7.55
C LEU A 341 3.52 -27.49 -7.55
N SER A 342 2.87 -28.21 -6.62
CA SER A 342 2.97 -29.67 -6.53
C SER A 342 2.40 -30.42 -7.75
N GLN A 343 1.36 -29.88 -8.38
CA GLN A 343 0.72 -30.46 -9.57
C GLN A 343 1.53 -30.22 -10.87
N ALA A 344 2.43 -29.24 -10.89
CA ALA A 344 3.27 -28.95 -12.05
C ALA A 344 4.47 -29.91 -12.17
N SER A 345 4.90 -30.50 -11.05
CA SER A 345 6.00 -31.48 -11.01
C SER A 345 5.57 -32.91 -11.40
N SER A 346 4.29 -33.26 -11.30
CA SER A 346 3.81 -34.60 -11.66
C SER A 346 3.58 -34.82 -13.16
N SER A 347 3.57 -33.75 -13.97
CA SER A 347 3.35 -33.84 -15.43
C SER A 347 4.63 -33.94 -16.25
N SER A 348 5.81 -33.94 -15.62
CA SER A 348 7.12 -34.03 -16.30
C SER A 348 7.86 -35.37 -16.10
N SER A 349 7.27 -36.33 -15.39
CA SER A 349 7.93 -37.60 -15.05
C SER A 349 7.15 -38.86 -15.47
N SER A 350 6.38 -38.80 -16.57
CA SER A 350 5.78 -39.99 -17.19
C SER A 350 6.12 -40.09 -18.67
N SER A 351 7.41 -40.21 -18.99
CA SER A 351 7.89 -40.74 -20.26
C SER A 351 9.25 -41.43 -20.08
N SER A 352 9.23 -42.63 -19.51
CA SER A 352 10.24 -43.63 -19.87
C SER A 352 9.59 -45.01 -19.94
N THR A 353 9.36 -45.40 -21.18
CA THR A 353 9.07 -46.75 -21.63
C THR A 353 10.22 -47.67 -21.23
N THR A 354 9.92 -48.77 -20.55
CA THR A 354 10.79 -49.96 -20.60
C THR A 354 9.91 -51.19 -20.79
N ARG A 355 9.76 -51.60 -22.06
CA ARG A 355 9.38 -52.96 -22.44
C ARG A 355 10.58 -53.88 -22.19
N PRO A 356 10.40 -55.06 -21.57
CA PRO A 356 11.36 -56.14 -21.70
C PRO A 356 10.85 -57.14 -22.76
N GLU A 357 11.58 -57.24 -23.87
CA GLU A 357 11.52 -58.39 -24.80
C GLU A 357 12.83 -59.18 -24.66
N GLY A 358 12.73 -60.51 -24.48
CA GLY A 358 13.79 -61.43 -24.90
C GLY A 358 13.97 -62.72 -24.10
N ALA A 359 13.66 -63.85 -24.76
CA ALA A 359 14.11 -65.25 -24.57
C ALA A 359 13.44 -66.10 -23.46
N ASP A 360 13.05 -67.37 -23.66
CA ASP A 360 13.09 -68.25 -24.82
C ASP A 360 12.20 -69.50 -24.59
N ASN A 361 11.61 -69.99 -25.69
CA ASN A 361 11.46 -71.40 -26.11
C ASN A 361 10.72 -72.45 -25.25
N LYS A 362 9.58 -72.95 -25.79
CA LYS A 362 9.35 -74.40 -26.08
C LYS A 362 8.00 -74.65 -26.80
N GLN A 363 8.10 -75.13 -28.03
CA GLN A 363 7.06 -75.87 -28.75
C GLN A 363 6.96 -77.31 -28.19
N PRO A 364 5.82 -78.03 -28.37
CA PRO A 364 5.71 -78.86 -29.57
C PRO A 364 4.32 -78.96 -30.20
N SER A 365 4.34 -79.54 -31.40
CA SER A 365 3.33 -79.86 -32.41
C SER A 365 2.05 -80.58 -31.95
N SER A 366 0.93 -80.32 -32.66
CA SER A 366 0.30 -81.30 -33.58
C SER A 366 -1.01 -80.78 -34.21
N LEU A 367 -1.09 -80.87 -35.56
CA LEU A 367 -2.20 -81.34 -36.41
C LEU A 367 -3.64 -80.83 -36.13
N GLN A 368 -4.27 -80.13 -37.09
CA GLN A 368 -5.10 -80.73 -38.16
C GLN A 368 -5.75 -79.68 -39.10
N GLU A 369 -6.14 -80.18 -40.27
CA GLU A 369 -6.55 -79.55 -41.53
C GLU A 369 -7.92 -78.82 -41.55
N SER A 370 -7.98 -77.65 -42.23
CA SER A 370 -8.92 -77.15 -43.28
C SER A 370 -10.46 -77.35 -43.21
N PRO A 371 -11.31 -76.74 -44.10
CA PRO A 371 -11.32 -75.40 -44.74
C PRO A 371 -12.75 -74.73 -44.72
N THR A 372 -12.92 -73.64 -45.50
CA THR A 372 -14.19 -73.06 -46.07
C THR A 372 -15.15 -72.33 -45.09
N ASP A 373 -15.84 -71.22 -45.38
CA ASP A 373 -16.16 -70.47 -46.61
C ASP A 373 -16.66 -69.04 -46.24
N VAL A 374 -16.43 -68.10 -47.15
CA VAL A 374 -17.29 -67.01 -47.68
C VAL A 374 -18.49 -66.53 -46.82
N ILE A 375 -18.50 -65.26 -46.38
CA ILE A 375 -19.15 -64.05 -46.99
C ILE A 375 -18.59 -62.81 -46.26
#